data_AF-A0A7Z9SEU6-F1
#
_entry.id   AF-A0A7Z9SEU6-F1
#
_cell.length_a   1.000
_cell.length_b   1.000
_cell.length_c   1.000
_cell.angle_alpha   90.00
_cell.angle_beta   90.00
_cell.angle_gamma   90.00
#
_symmetry.space_group_name_H-M   'P 1'
#
loop_
_entity.id
_entity.type
_entity.pdbx_description
1 polymer ?
#
loop_
_entity_poly.entity_id
_entity_poly.type
_entity_poly.pdbx_seq_one_letter_code
_entity_poly.pdbx_strand_id
1 'polypeptide(L)'
;MGTVSLILARGNELFAATNQAQVYQSIDQGDSWQLLGDTLPTQPYGADLLFEKDNAVFFTQNIGAGPYNFRCIAGFAGWMWEELPHQSSALISMVANDSLIFTLL
;
A
#
# COMPACT_ATOMS: atom_id res chain seq x y z
N MET A 1 -9.00 -5.47 15.73
CA MET A 1 -8.69 -4.06 15.44
C MET A 1 -7.21 -4.00 15.13
N GLY A 2 -6.86 -3.72 13.87
CA GLY A 2 -5.48 -3.47 13.49
C GLY A 2 -4.99 -2.13 14.06
N THR A 3 -3.68 -2.00 14.20
CA THR A 3 -3.01 -0.73 14.54
C THR A 3 -2.57 -0.06 13.25
N VAL A 4 -2.55 1.28 13.22
CA VAL A 4 -1.93 2.03 12.12
C VAL A 4 -0.42 1.81 12.18
N SER A 5 0.15 1.33 11.07
CA SER A 5 1.59 1.10 10.91
C SER A 5 2.25 2.25 10.15
N LEU A 6 1.59 2.75 9.11
CA LEU A 6 2.09 3.81 8.25
C LEU A 6 1.00 4.83 7.99
N ILE A 7 1.39 6.09 7.90
CA ILE A 7 0.53 7.18 7.45
C ILE A 7 1.25 8.02 6.40
N LEU A 8 0.51 8.35 5.34
CA LEU A 8 0.96 9.22 4.24
C LEU A 8 -0.04 10.38 4.12
N ALA A 9 0.46 11.58 3.89
CA ALA A 9 -0.36 12.77 3.68
C ALA A 9 -0.06 13.42 2.33
N ARG A 10 -1.10 13.81 1.59
CA ARG A 10 -1.01 14.57 0.34
C ARG A 10 -2.10 15.63 0.27
N GLY A 11 -1.72 16.89 0.48
CA GLY A 11 -2.71 17.97 0.54
C GLY A 11 -3.71 17.72 1.67
N ASN A 12 -4.99 17.57 1.34
CA ASN A 12 -6.07 17.26 2.30
C ASN A 12 -6.35 15.76 2.46
N GLU A 13 -5.67 14.91 1.69
CA GLU A 13 -5.87 13.46 1.72
C GLU A 13 -4.88 12.80 2.69
N LEU A 14 -5.36 11.81 3.43
CA LEU A 14 -4.54 10.92 4.24
C LEU A 14 -4.74 9.48 3.81
N PHE A 15 -3.67 8.70 3.83
CA PHE A 15 -3.70 7.26 3.65
C PHE A 15 -3.09 6.59 4.88
N ALA A 16 -3.79 5.62 5.44
CA ALA A 16 -3.33 4.86 6.60
C ALA A 16 -3.28 3.37 6.25
N ALA A 17 -2.10 2.78 6.40
CA ALA A 17 -1.93 1.34 6.27
C ALA A 17 -1.80 0.70 7.66
N THR A 18 -2.46 -0.43 7.87
CA THR A 18 -2.49 -1.11 9.16
C THR A 18 -1.55 -2.30 9.21
N ASN A 19 -1.31 -2.81 10.41
CA ASN A 19 -0.61 -4.08 10.63
C ASN A 19 -1.41 -5.30 10.13
N GLN A 20 -2.67 -5.10 9.72
CA GLN A 20 -3.50 -6.12 9.08
C GLN A 20 -3.53 -5.96 7.55
N ALA A 21 -2.57 -5.21 6.98
CA ALA A 21 -2.49 -4.94 5.55
C ALA A 21 -3.76 -4.31 4.94
N GLN A 22 -4.52 -3.60 5.77
CA GLN A 22 -5.64 -2.79 5.32
C GLN A 22 -5.16 -1.39 5.00
N VAL A 23 -5.67 -0.81 3.92
CA VAL A 23 -5.40 0.59 3.55
C VAL A 23 -6.71 1.38 3.62
N TYR A 24 -6.67 2.48 4.36
CA TYR A 24 -7.77 3.42 4.50
C TYR A 24 -7.39 4.77 3.90
N GLN A 25 -8.36 5.49 3.36
CA GLN A 25 -8.22 6.88 2.91
C GLN A 25 -9.16 7.78 3.69
N SER A 26 -8.67 8.96 4.03
CA SER A 26 -9.48 10.10 4.43
C SER A 26 -9.29 11.21 3.39
N ILE A 27 -10.39 11.87 3.03
CA ILE A 27 -10.40 13.05 2.15
C ILE A 27 -10.74 14.35 2.92
N ASP A 28 -10.91 14.22 4.24
CA ASP A 28 -11.39 15.23 5.16
C ASP A 28 -10.46 15.35 6.38
N GLN A 29 -9.16 15.27 6.15
CA GLN A 29 -8.10 15.47 7.16
C GLN A 29 -8.20 14.55 8.39
N GLY A 30 -8.80 13.36 8.22
CA GLY A 30 -8.90 12.33 9.24
C GLY A 30 -10.23 12.30 9.99
N ASP A 31 -11.19 13.16 9.64
CA ASP A 31 -12.53 13.18 10.25
C ASP A 31 -13.32 11.90 9.90
N SER A 32 -13.17 11.38 8.68
CA SER A 32 -13.73 10.11 8.25
C SER A 32 -12.76 9.28 7.40
N TRP A 33 -12.96 7.96 7.41
CA TRP A 33 -12.08 7.01 6.73
C TRP A 33 -12.88 5.99 5.93
N GLN A 34 -12.49 5.80 4.67
CA GLN A 34 -12.99 4.77 3.79
C GLN A 34 -11.95 3.66 3.65
N LEU A 35 -12.37 2.40 3.79
CA LEU A 35 -11.53 1.26 3.46
C LEU A 35 -11.32 1.21 1.94
N LEU A 36 -10.06 1.28 1.51
CA LEU A 36 -9.69 1.15 0.11
C LEU A 36 -9.46 -0.32 -0.25
N GLY A 37 -8.71 -1.05 0.56
CA GLY A 37 -8.43 -2.46 0.32
C GLY A 37 -8.28 -3.23 1.61
N ASP A 38 -8.86 -4.43 1.64
CA ASP A 38 -8.62 -5.44 2.67
C ASP A 38 -7.73 -6.54 2.09
N THR A 39 -6.88 -7.12 2.92
CA THR A 39 -6.14 -8.30 2.49
C THR A 39 -7.03 -9.53 2.44
N LEU A 40 -6.62 -10.44 1.56
CA LEU A 40 -7.17 -11.76 1.39
C LEU A 40 -7.38 -12.49 2.74
N PRO A 41 -8.34 -13.44 2.81
CA PRO A 41 -8.77 -14.09 4.05
C PRO A 41 -7.69 -14.76 4.92
N THR A 42 -6.44 -14.86 4.48
CA THR A 42 -5.51 -15.83 5.03
C THR A 42 -4.33 -15.30 5.83
N GLN A 43 -3.78 -14.09 5.65
CA GLN A 43 -2.59 -13.70 6.44
C GLN A 43 -2.41 -12.17 6.62
N PRO A 44 -2.73 -11.61 7.80
CA PRO A 44 -2.44 -10.21 8.11
C PRO A 44 -0.97 -10.05 8.53
N TYR A 45 -0.11 -9.66 7.60
CA TYR A 45 1.23 -9.15 7.90
C TYR A 45 1.29 -7.70 7.43
N GLY A 46 1.76 -6.80 8.30
CA GLY A 46 1.58 -5.37 8.15
C GLY A 46 2.18 -4.74 6.88
N ALA A 47 1.82 -3.48 6.67
CA ALA A 47 2.41 -2.64 5.65
C ALA A 47 3.92 -2.42 5.87
N ASP A 48 4.74 -2.78 4.90
CA ASP A 48 6.17 -2.42 4.91
C ASP A 48 6.39 -1.06 4.27
N LEU A 49 5.65 -0.73 3.21
CA LEU A 49 5.67 0.58 2.56
C LEU A 49 4.28 1.02 2.15
N LEU A 50 4.09 2.33 2.14
CA LEU A 50 2.94 3.03 1.60
C LEU A 50 3.45 4.21 0.77
N PHE A 51 3.07 4.24 -0.50
CA PHE A 51 3.51 5.26 -1.44
C PHE A 51 2.34 5.67 -2.33
N GLU A 52 2.32 6.91 -2.82
CA GLU A 52 1.26 7.39 -3.69
C GLU A 52 1.90 8.16 -4.86
N LYS A 53 1.36 7.94 -6.06
CA LYS A 53 1.70 8.69 -7.25
C LYS A 53 0.46 8.85 -8.14
N ASP A 54 0.16 10.10 -8.47
CA ASP A 54 -0.97 10.51 -9.33
C ASP A 54 -2.33 10.03 -8.81
N ASN A 55 -2.80 8.90 -9.32
CA ASN A 55 -4.07 8.26 -8.96
C ASN A 55 -3.85 6.86 -8.38
N ALA A 56 -2.62 6.49 -8.03
CA ALA A 56 -2.22 5.14 -7.60
C ALA A 56 -1.63 5.16 -6.19
N VAL A 57 -2.15 4.30 -5.30
CA VAL A 57 -1.57 4.04 -3.96
C VAL A 57 -0.90 2.67 -3.99
N PHE A 58 0.40 2.64 -3.72
CA PHE A 58 1.22 1.44 -3.61
C PHE A 58 1.38 1.05 -2.15
N PHE A 59 1.22 -0.24 -1.89
CA PHE A 59 1.46 -0.86 -0.60
C PHE A 59 2.36 -2.06 -0.86
N THR A 60 3.38 -2.26 -0.05
CA THR A 60 4.22 -3.47 -0.12
C THR A 60 4.06 -4.28 1.16
N GLN A 61 4.04 -5.59 0.98
CA GLN A 61 4.08 -6.57 2.06
C GLN A 61 5.12 -7.63 1.70
N ASN A 62 6.05 -7.90 2.61
CA ASN A 62 6.97 -9.00 2.51
C ASN A 62 6.31 -10.26 3.12
N ILE A 63 5.63 -11.05 2.30
CA ILE A 63 4.93 -12.26 2.76
C ILE A 63 5.87 -13.46 2.81
N GLY A 64 6.48 -13.70 3.97
CA GLY A 64 6.97 -15.02 4.38
C GLY A 64 7.89 -15.75 3.38
N ALA A 65 7.84 -17.08 3.38
CA ALA A 65 8.69 -17.93 2.56
C ALA A 65 8.21 -17.99 1.09
N GLY A 66 8.29 -16.86 0.38
CA GLY A 66 7.99 -16.75 -1.05
C GLY A 66 8.52 -15.44 -1.63
N PRO A 67 8.89 -15.39 -2.93
CA PRO A 67 9.48 -14.20 -3.56
C PRO A 67 8.43 -13.14 -3.97
N TYR A 68 7.32 -13.00 -3.23
CA TYR A 68 6.16 -12.26 -3.69
C TYR A 68 5.98 -10.95 -2.93
N ASN A 69 6.32 -9.84 -3.59
CA ASN A 69 5.80 -8.53 -3.24
C ASN A 69 4.47 -8.33 -3.96
N PHE A 70 3.55 -7.56 -3.39
CA PHE A 70 2.24 -7.26 -3.99
C PHE A 70 2.11 -5.75 -4.17
N ARG A 71 1.32 -5.31 -5.14
CA ARG A 71 0.81 -3.93 -5.24
C ARG A 71 -0.71 -3.95 -5.27
N CYS A 72 -1.34 -2.93 -4.71
CA CYS A 72 -2.70 -2.57 -5.11
C CYS A 72 -2.58 -1.39 -6.07
N ILE A 73 -3.33 -1.38 -7.16
CA ILE A 73 -3.38 -0.20 -8.04
C ILE A 73 -4.69 0.51 -7.70
N ALA A 74 -4.59 1.69 -7.09
CA ALA A 74 -5.73 2.58 -7.08
C ALA A 74 -6.03 3.01 -8.53
N GLY A 75 -7.29 2.91 -8.94
CA GLY A 75 -7.76 3.66 -10.12
C GLY A 75 -8.36 2.89 -11.31
N PHE A 76 -8.42 1.55 -11.36
CA PHE A 76 -9.22 0.90 -12.42
C PHE A 76 -9.91 -0.40 -11.94
N ALA A 77 -11.25 -0.41 -12.05
CA ALA A 77 -12.15 -1.57 -11.86
C ALA A 77 -12.23 -2.23 -10.47
N GLY A 78 -11.57 -1.67 -9.45
CA GLY A 78 -11.65 -2.13 -8.05
C GLY A 78 -10.26 -2.40 -7.46
N TRP A 79 -10.17 -2.39 -6.13
CA TRP A 79 -8.93 -2.59 -5.39
C TRP A 79 -8.55 -4.07 -5.40
N MET A 80 -7.86 -4.49 -6.45
CA MET A 80 -7.40 -5.88 -6.63
C MET A 80 -5.88 -5.97 -6.51
N TRP A 81 -5.41 -6.93 -5.70
CA TRP A 81 -4.00 -7.15 -5.46
C TRP A 81 -3.34 -7.83 -6.66
N GLU A 82 -2.19 -7.31 -7.09
CA GLU A 82 -1.35 -7.88 -8.15
C GLU A 82 0.02 -8.25 -7.56
N GLU A 83 0.50 -9.46 -7.86
CA GLU A 83 1.89 -9.84 -7.57
C GLU A 83 2.85 -9.00 -8.40
N LEU A 84 3.86 -8.41 -7.76
CA LEU A 84 4.97 -7.76 -8.44
C LEU A 84 5.93 -8.85 -8.94
N PRO A 85 6.02 -9.08 -10.26
CA PRO A 85 6.87 -10.14 -10.79
C PRO A 85 8.34 -9.84 -10.48
N HIS A 86 9.11 -10.88 -10.15
CA HIS A 86 10.57 -10.83 -10.01
C HIS A 86 11.14 -9.99 -8.85
N GLN A 87 10.34 -9.70 -7.82
CA GLN A 87 10.79 -8.95 -6.64
C GLN A 87 10.86 -9.88 -5.42
N SER A 88 12.02 -10.54 -5.23
CA SER A 88 12.20 -11.57 -4.19
C SER A 88 12.77 -11.08 -2.86
N SER A 89 12.81 -9.76 -2.59
CA SER A 89 13.30 -9.21 -1.31
C SER A 89 12.40 -8.10 -0.77
N ALA A 90 12.65 -7.72 0.48
CA ALA A 90 11.98 -6.61 1.15
C ALA A 90 12.23 -5.32 0.35
N LEU A 91 11.16 -4.62 -0.03
CA LEU A 91 11.28 -3.27 -0.50
C LEU A 91 11.47 -2.35 0.70
N ILE A 92 12.55 -1.57 0.71
CA ILE A 92 12.86 -0.64 1.82
C ILE A 92 12.49 0.80 1.48
N SER A 93 12.32 1.13 0.20
CA SER A 93 11.95 2.48 -0.22
C SER A 93 11.42 2.53 -1.65
N MET A 94 10.53 3.50 -1.90
CA MET A 94 10.01 3.85 -3.22
C MET A 94 10.15 5.36 -3.43
N VAL A 95 10.64 5.75 -4.61
CA VAL A 95 10.65 7.15 -5.07
C VAL A 95 10.16 7.21 -6.50
N ALA A 96 9.62 8.35 -6.93
CA ALA A 96 9.16 8.52 -8.30
C ALA A 96 9.62 9.84 -8.90
N ASN A 97 9.68 9.86 -10.24
CA ASN A 97 9.66 11.08 -11.03
C ASN A 97 8.36 11.11 -11.87
N ASP A 98 8.24 12.06 -12.78
CA ASP A 98 7.03 12.24 -13.61
C ASP A 98 6.63 10.96 -14.36
N SER A 99 7.59 10.13 -14.78
CA SER A 99 7.38 9.00 -15.69
C SER A 99 7.60 7.62 -15.07
N LEU A 100 8.38 7.51 -13.99
CA LEU A 100 8.89 6.25 -13.46
C LEU A 100 8.80 6.18 -11.94
N ILE A 101 8.68 4.95 -11.45
CA ILE A 101 8.84 4.60 -10.03
C ILE A 101 10.12 3.78 -9.91
N PHE A 102 10.94 4.13 -8.92
CA PHE A 102 12.17 3.44 -8.55
C PHE A 102 11.97 2.81 -7.18
N THR A 103 12.43 1.57 -7.05
CA THR A 103 12.34 0.77 -5.83
C THR A 103 13.74 0.42 -5.34
N LEU A 104 13.96 0.49 -4.03
CA LEU A 104 15.17 0.00 -3.37
C LEU A 104 14.85 -1.30 -2.62
N LEU A 105 15.73 -2.29 -2.81
CA LEU A 105 15.72 -3.62 -2.21
C LEU A 105 16.61 -3.69 -0.96
#